data_AF-A0A6J1WA87-F1
#
_entry.id   AF-A0A6J1WA87-F1
#
_cell.length_a   1.000
_cell.length_b   1.000
_cell.length_c   1.000
_cell.angle_alpha   90.00
_cell.angle_beta   90.00
_cell.angle_gamma   90.00
#
_symmetry.space_group_name_H-M   'P 1'
#
loop_
_entity.id
_entity.type
_entity.pdbx_description
1 polymer ?
#
loop_
_entity_poly.entity_id
_entity_poly.type
_entity_poly.pdbx_seq_one_letter_code
_entity_poly.pdbx_strand_id
1 'polypeptide(L)'
;MIMKRTGSTQPGQAGCNCFGLLGTMVCVRCNYFCTVLVCAKWQERWLFVKDTFFGYIRPSDGIVKGVMLFDQGFEVSSGMYSTGLNHGLQILNNSRQMVIKCWTKRKSKEWMQFLKTVANQSARDFTYPNVHHSFAPPRPATPAATFVDGSSYLSAVADAMELAKEEIFIADWWLSPEIYMKRPALNGNYWRLDTLLKRKAVSYLICDHNLYPTAGHKFQSIITIITTRLCVCF
;
A
#
# COMPACT_ATOMS: atom_id res chain seq x y z
N MET A 1 23.35 4.34 -4.91
CA MET A 1 21.90 4.59 -4.70
C MET A 1 21.08 3.57 -5.49
N ILE A 2 19.81 3.33 -5.12
CA ILE A 2 18.94 2.36 -5.80
C ILE A 2 18.16 3.06 -6.90
N MET A 3 18.13 2.48 -8.10
CA MET A 3 17.36 2.99 -9.22
C MET A 3 16.15 2.09 -9.47
N LYS A 4 14.95 2.66 -9.52
CA LYS A 4 13.71 1.96 -9.87
C LYS A 4 13.38 2.18 -11.35
N ARG A 5 12.99 1.11 -12.05
CA ARG A 5 12.46 1.22 -13.42
C ARG A 5 11.08 1.87 -13.41
N THR A 6 10.84 2.79 -14.34
CA THR A 6 9.53 3.40 -14.59
C THR A 6 8.93 2.88 -15.89
N GLY A 7 7.60 2.73 -15.94
CA GLY A 7 6.87 2.03 -17.01
C GLY A 7 6.37 0.65 -16.59
N SER A 8 5.61 -0.02 -17.46
CA SER A 8 5.13 -1.39 -17.21
C SER A 8 6.32 -2.34 -17.07
N THR A 9 6.37 -3.10 -15.98
CA THR A 9 7.39 -4.11 -15.71
C THR A 9 6.98 -5.49 -16.17
N GLN A 10 5.77 -5.65 -16.71
CA GLN A 10 5.29 -6.94 -17.21
C GLN A 10 6.06 -7.33 -18.48
N PRO A 11 6.52 -8.60 -18.59
CA PRO A 11 7.10 -9.12 -19.82
C PRO A 11 6.07 -9.00 -20.96
N GLY A 12 6.41 -8.30 -22.05
CA GLY A 12 5.55 -8.16 -23.22
C GLY A 12 4.76 -6.84 -23.34
N GLN A 13 4.60 -6.06 -22.27
CA GLN A 13 3.96 -4.73 -22.36
C GLN A 13 4.94 -3.56 -22.50
N ALA A 14 6.22 -3.76 -22.18
CA ALA A 14 7.28 -2.82 -22.50
C ALA A 14 7.75 -2.99 -23.96
N GLY A 15 6.82 -2.94 -24.91
CA GLY A 15 7.15 -2.87 -26.33
C GLY A 15 7.53 -1.44 -26.69
N CYS A 16 8.81 -1.19 -26.90
CA CYS A 16 9.22 0.05 -27.54
C CYS A 16 9.01 -0.12 -29.05
N ASN A 17 8.14 0.69 -29.64
CA ASN A 17 7.83 0.64 -31.07
C ASN A 17 8.91 1.36 -31.92
N CYS A 18 10.18 1.20 -31.56
CA CYS A 18 11.28 1.74 -32.36
C CYS A 18 11.58 0.74 -33.49
N PHE A 19 11.32 1.16 -34.73
CA PHE A 19 11.65 0.51 -36.02
C PHE A 19 10.74 -0.60 -36.57
N GLY A 20 9.52 -0.79 -36.07
CA GLY A 20 8.45 -1.49 -36.83
C GLY A 20 8.77 -2.90 -37.38
N LEU A 21 9.73 -3.63 -36.78
CA LEU A 21 10.13 -4.96 -37.23
C LEU A 21 9.91 -5.97 -36.09
N LEU A 22 8.70 -6.50 -36.01
CA LEU A 22 8.40 -7.73 -35.27
C LEU A 22 7.76 -8.75 -36.20
N GLY A 23 8.51 -9.10 -37.25
CA GLY A 23 8.40 -10.37 -37.95
C GLY A 23 9.58 -11.25 -37.55
N THR A 24 9.31 -12.32 -36.80
CA THR A 24 10.15 -13.52 -36.60
C THR A 24 11.57 -13.37 -36.02
N MET A 25 11.76 -13.99 -34.84
CA MET A 25 13.04 -14.46 -34.27
C MET A 25 14.12 -13.39 -33.98
N VAL A 26 13.87 -12.55 -32.97
CA VAL A 26 14.90 -11.67 -32.39
C VAL A 26 15.55 -12.36 -31.20
N CYS A 27 16.88 -12.52 -31.23
CA CYS A 27 17.71 -13.06 -30.13
C CYS A 27 17.39 -12.35 -28.80
N VAL A 28 17.35 -13.08 -27.67
CA VAL A 28 17.11 -12.53 -26.31
C VAL A 28 18.00 -11.31 -26.01
N ARG A 29 19.22 -11.27 -26.57
CA ARG A 29 20.16 -10.13 -26.47
C ARG A 29 19.71 -8.86 -27.19
N CYS A 30 18.92 -8.96 -28.25
CA CYS A 30 18.48 -7.81 -29.05
C CYS A 30 17.18 -7.21 -28.48
N ASN A 31 16.26 -8.03 -27.95
CA ASN A 31 15.14 -7.54 -27.12
C ASN A 31 15.66 -6.84 -25.86
N TYR A 32 16.71 -7.40 -25.23
CA TYR A 32 17.42 -6.84 -24.09
C TYR A 32 17.99 -5.43 -24.37
N PHE A 33 18.60 -5.20 -25.55
CA PHE A 33 19.19 -3.90 -25.88
C PHE A 33 18.12 -2.80 -26.01
N CYS A 34 17.02 -3.05 -26.73
CA CYS A 34 15.94 -2.06 -26.88
C CYS A 34 15.14 -1.81 -25.59
N THR A 35 14.82 -2.86 -24.82
CA THR A 35 13.94 -2.72 -23.64
C THR A 35 14.65 -2.27 -22.37
N VAL A 36 15.96 -2.56 -22.20
CA VAL A 36 16.70 -2.28 -20.97
C VAL A 36 17.66 -1.09 -21.09
N LEU A 37 18.28 -0.89 -22.26
CA LEU A 37 19.27 0.17 -22.49
C LEU A 37 18.69 1.43 -23.16
N VAL A 38 17.73 1.28 -24.07
CA VAL A 38 17.22 2.41 -24.87
C VAL A 38 15.89 2.98 -24.34
N CYS A 39 14.96 2.14 -23.88
CA CYS A 39 13.59 2.59 -23.54
C CYS A 39 13.20 2.50 -22.05
N ALA A 40 14.05 1.96 -21.17
CA ALA A 40 13.77 1.92 -19.73
C ALA A 40 14.19 3.22 -19.04
N LYS A 41 13.22 4.00 -18.54
CA LYS A 41 13.49 5.17 -17.70
C LYS A 41 13.78 4.73 -16.26
N TRP A 42 14.97 5.04 -15.78
CA TRP A 42 15.41 4.75 -14.41
C TRP A 42 15.29 5.99 -13.54
N GLN A 43 14.92 5.79 -12.28
CA GLN A 43 14.71 6.87 -11.34
C GLN A 43 15.28 6.52 -9.97
N GLU A 44 16.04 7.42 -9.38
CA GLU A 44 16.62 7.21 -8.05
C GLU A 44 15.55 7.20 -6.97
N ARG A 45 15.63 6.21 -6.09
CA ARG A 45 14.67 6.00 -5.01
C ARG A 45 15.38 5.55 -3.74
N TRP A 46 14.88 6.00 -2.60
CA TRP A 46 15.20 5.39 -1.30
C TRP A 46 14.18 4.31 -1.02
N LEU A 47 14.65 3.10 -0.70
CA LEU A 47 13.79 2.01 -0.27
C LEU A 47 13.79 1.94 1.25
N PHE A 48 12.61 1.69 1.81
CA PHE A 48 12.44 1.39 3.21
C PHE A 48 11.55 0.15 3.34
N VAL A 49 11.74 -0.58 4.44
CA VAL A 49 10.99 -1.79 4.75
C VAL A 49 10.47 -1.64 6.17
N LYS A 50 9.20 -1.96 6.36
CA LYS A 50 8.53 -2.11 7.65
C LYS A 50 8.09 -3.56 7.80
N ASP A 51 7.42 -3.86 8.91
CA ASP A 51 7.00 -5.21 9.27
C ASP A 51 5.93 -5.78 8.33
N THR A 52 5.00 -4.94 7.85
CA THR A 52 3.86 -5.39 7.04
C THR A 52 3.93 -4.92 5.58
N PHE A 53 4.78 -3.95 5.28
CA PHE A 53 4.94 -3.40 3.94
C PHE A 53 6.32 -2.82 3.72
N PHE A 54 6.66 -2.61 2.47
CA PHE A 54 7.84 -1.87 2.05
C PHE A 54 7.44 -0.81 1.03
N GLY A 55 8.30 0.18 0.85
CA GLY A 55 7.98 1.28 -0.03
C GLY A 55 9.20 2.03 -0.50
N TYR A 56 8.94 3.00 -1.37
CA TYR A 56 9.99 3.86 -1.90
C TYR A 56 9.64 5.34 -1.85
N ILE A 57 10.65 6.13 -1.54
CA ILE A 57 10.61 7.58 -1.39
C ILE A 57 11.42 8.23 -2.50
N ARG A 58 10.95 9.39 -2.97
CA ARG A 58 11.72 10.26 -3.86
C ARG A 58 12.77 11.04 -3.04
N PRO A 59 14.08 10.91 -3.33
CA PRO A 59 15.13 11.57 -2.54
C PRO A 59 15.06 13.10 -2.54
N SER A 60 14.57 13.72 -3.61
CA SER A 60 14.53 15.19 -3.73
C SER A 60 13.53 15.86 -2.78
N ASP A 61 12.35 15.26 -2.59
CA ASP A 61 11.22 15.91 -1.91
C ASP A 61 10.78 15.16 -0.65
N GLY A 62 11.34 13.97 -0.37
CA GLY A 62 10.92 13.12 0.74
C GLY A 62 9.52 12.46 0.58
N ILE A 63 8.84 12.68 -0.54
CA ILE A 63 7.49 12.15 -0.78
C ILE A 63 7.53 10.63 -1.04
N VAL A 64 6.70 9.88 -0.30
CA VAL A 64 6.44 8.44 -0.53
C VAL A 64 5.74 8.28 -1.89
N LYS A 65 6.36 7.55 -2.82
CA LYS A 65 5.84 7.34 -4.17
C LYS A 65 5.08 6.03 -4.35
N GLY A 66 5.34 5.05 -3.50
CA GLY A 66 4.64 3.78 -3.56
C GLY A 66 4.92 2.95 -2.33
N VAL A 67 3.89 2.23 -1.92
CA VAL A 67 3.91 1.20 -0.89
C VAL A 67 3.49 -0.12 -1.55
N MET A 68 4.15 -1.21 -1.18
CA MET A 68 3.82 -2.58 -1.55
C MET A 68 3.69 -3.39 -0.27
N LEU A 69 2.56 -4.06 -0.14
CA LEU A 69 2.29 -4.95 0.99
C LEU A 69 3.05 -6.27 0.76
N PHE A 70 3.48 -6.89 1.86
CA PHE A 70 3.78 -8.32 1.82
C PHE A 70 2.46 -9.07 1.67
N ASP A 71 2.36 -9.91 0.65
CA ASP A 71 1.20 -10.74 0.37
C ASP A 71 1.65 -12.17 0.00
N GLN A 72 0.70 -13.07 -0.23
CA GLN A 72 0.99 -14.46 -0.60
C GLN A 72 1.68 -14.61 -1.96
N GLY A 73 1.59 -13.60 -2.83
CA GLY A 73 2.30 -13.56 -4.11
C GLY A 73 3.66 -12.88 -4.00
N PHE A 74 4.14 -12.59 -2.79
CA PHE A 74 5.41 -11.92 -2.59
C PHE A 74 6.57 -12.81 -3.06
N GLU A 75 7.23 -12.38 -4.13
CA GLU A 75 8.42 -13.05 -4.64
C GLU A 75 9.51 -12.02 -4.89
N VAL A 76 10.74 -12.36 -4.48
CA VAL A 76 11.91 -11.54 -4.76
C VAL A 76 13.03 -12.37 -5.38
N SER A 77 13.46 -11.95 -6.57
CA SER A 77 14.47 -12.64 -7.38
C SER A 77 15.56 -11.66 -7.82
N SER A 78 16.80 -12.13 -7.87
CA SER A 78 17.94 -11.35 -8.36
C SER A 78 18.69 -12.12 -9.42
N GLY A 79 19.14 -11.42 -10.47
CA GLY A 79 19.98 -11.99 -11.51
C GLY A 79 19.54 -11.64 -12.92
N MET A 80 20.39 -11.99 -13.89
CA MET A 80 20.20 -11.63 -15.29
C MET A 80 18.99 -12.33 -15.93
N TYR A 81 18.71 -13.58 -15.53
CA TYR A 81 17.58 -14.35 -16.06
C TYR A 81 16.22 -13.82 -15.60
N SER A 82 16.09 -13.36 -14.35
CA SER A 82 14.83 -12.81 -13.84
C SER A 82 14.65 -11.33 -14.20
N THR A 83 15.71 -10.53 -14.04
CA THR A 83 15.60 -9.07 -14.13
C THR A 83 16.10 -8.46 -15.45
N GLY A 84 16.82 -9.22 -16.28
CA GLY A 84 17.56 -8.67 -17.41
C GLY A 84 18.69 -7.72 -16.97
N LEU A 85 19.20 -7.84 -15.74
CA LEU A 85 20.26 -6.98 -15.20
C LEU A 85 21.23 -7.77 -14.32
N ASN A 86 22.53 -7.47 -14.42
CA ASN A 86 23.57 -8.14 -13.62
C ASN A 86 23.46 -7.87 -12.10
N HIS A 87 22.91 -6.72 -11.74
CA HIS A 87 22.69 -6.27 -10.36
C HIS A 87 21.25 -5.77 -10.16
N GLY A 88 20.32 -6.40 -10.88
CA GLY A 88 18.89 -6.16 -10.73
C GLY A 88 18.27 -7.04 -9.65
N LEU A 89 17.23 -6.48 -9.03
CA LEU A 89 16.33 -7.15 -8.12
C LEU A 89 14.90 -6.92 -8.62
N GLN A 90 14.16 -8.00 -8.82
CA GLN A 90 12.76 -7.99 -9.19
C GLN A 90 11.96 -8.38 -7.96
N ILE A 91 10.96 -7.58 -7.65
CA ILE A 91 10.04 -7.78 -6.55
C ILE A 91 8.65 -7.87 -7.16
N LEU A 92 7.93 -8.91 -6.82
CA LEU A 92 6.59 -9.23 -7.29
C LEU A 92 5.68 -9.34 -6.07
N ASN A 93 4.43 -8.93 -6.24
CA ASN A 93 3.34 -9.21 -5.32
C ASN A 93 2.07 -9.42 -6.16
N ASN A 94 0.92 -9.73 -5.55
CA ASN A 94 -0.32 -10.03 -6.27
C ASN A 94 -0.85 -8.83 -7.09
N SER A 95 -0.48 -7.61 -6.70
CA SER A 95 -0.97 -6.38 -7.34
C SER A 95 -0.02 -5.78 -8.38
N ARG A 96 1.29 -5.92 -8.16
CA ARG A 96 2.33 -5.10 -8.81
C ARG A 96 3.64 -5.87 -8.89
N GLN A 97 4.37 -5.58 -9.96
CA GLN A 97 5.75 -5.96 -10.13
C GLN A 97 6.61 -4.69 -10.13
N MET A 98 7.81 -4.77 -9.58
CA MET A 98 8.81 -3.72 -9.69
C MET A 98 10.19 -4.30 -9.93
N VAL A 99 10.98 -3.61 -10.74
CA VAL A 99 12.39 -3.93 -10.96
C VAL A 99 13.24 -2.77 -10.47
N ILE A 100 14.21 -3.08 -9.63
CA ILE A 100 15.19 -2.13 -9.11
C ILE A 100 16.59 -2.57 -9.53
N LYS A 101 17.47 -1.58 -9.66
CA LYS A 101 18.87 -1.73 -9.99
C LYS A 101 19.69 -1.22 -8.81
N CYS A 102 20.47 -2.11 -8.21
CA CYS A 102 21.39 -1.78 -7.12
C CYS A 102 22.76 -1.36 -7.69
N TRP A 103 23.61 -0.72 -6.89
CA TRP A 103 24.94 -0.29 -7.37
C TRP A 103 25.95 -1.44 -7.45
N THR A 104 25.75 -2.52 -6.70
CA THR A 104 26.60 -3.72 -6.76
C THR A 104 25.75 -4.99 -6.71
N LYS A 105 26.28 -6.07 -7.29
CA LYS A 105 25.65 -7.40 -7.23
C LYS A 105 25.53 -7.91 -5.79
N ARG A 106 26.53 -7.64 -4.94
CA ARG A 106 26.49 -7.95 -3.51
C ARG A 106 25.30 -7.28 -2.83
N LYS A 107 25.12 -5.98 -3.03
CA LYS A 107 24.00 -5.24 -2.43
C LYS A 107 22.64 -5.71 -2.92
N SER A 108 22.53 -6.09 -4.20
CA SER A 108 21.31 -6.73 -4.71
C SER A 108 20.96 -8.01 -3.96
N LYS A 109 21.95 -8.87 -3.68
CA LYS A 109 21.75 -10.08 -2.89
C LYS A 109 21.43 -9.80 -1.42
N GLU A 110 22.08 -8.81 -0.81
CA GLU A 110 21.78 -8.39 0.58
C GLU A 110 20.34 -7.91 0.71
N TRP A 111 19.87 -7.07 -0.22
CA TRP A 111 18.48 -6.62 -0.24
C TRP A 111 17.49 -7.77 -0.45
N MET A 112 17.80 -8.69 -1.38
CA MET A 112 16.99 -9.89 -1.59
C MET A 112 16.88 -10.72 -0.31
N GLN A 113 18.01 -10.98 0.35
CA GLN A 113 18.06 -11.75 1.59
C GLN A 113 17.29 -11.05 2.70
N PHE A 114 17.50 -9.74 2.86
CA PHE A 114 16.80 -8.93 3.86
C PHE A 114 15.29 -8.97 3.68
N LEU A 115 14.80 -8.78 2.45
CA LEU A 115 13.37 -8.85 2.15
C LEU A 115 12.81 -10.26 2.40
N LYS A 116 13.53 -11.32 2.04
CA LYS A 116 13.13 -12.71 2.35
C LYS A 116 13.12 -12.98 3.85
N THR A 117 14.07 -12.43 4.60
CA THR A 117 14.11 -12.55 6.06
C THR A 117 12.89 -11.89 6.70
N VAL A 118 12.57 -10.66 6.31
CA VAL A 118 11.37 -9.95 6.79
C VAL A 118 10.09 -10.70 6.41
N ALA A 119 10.00 -11.18 5.16
CA ALA A 119 8.88 -11.97 4.68
C ALA A 119 8.63 -13.26 5.47
N ASN A 120 9.69 -13.90 5.97
CA ASN A 120 9.62 -15.16 6.73
C ASN A 120 9.54 -14.96 8.26
N GLN A 121 9.75 -13.73 8.74
CA GLN A 121 9.73 -13.37 10.15
C GLN A 121 8.52 -12.49 10.44
N SER A 122 8.67 -11.17 10.42
CA SER A 122 7.62 -10.23 10.82
C SER A 122 6.41 -10.22 9.89
N ALA A 123 6.61 -10.41 8.59
CA ALA A 123 5.51 -10.42 7.62
C ALA A 123 4.94 -11.82 7.32
N ARG A 124 5.37 -12.85 8.07
CA ARG A 124 5.02 -14.26 7.79
C ARG A 124 3.51 -14.50 7.73
N ASP A 125 2.78 -13.80 8.59
CA ASP A 125 1.32 -13.83 8.68
C ASP A 125 0.60 -13.46 7.37
N PHE A 126 1.25 -12.65 6.52
CA PHE A 126 0.69 -12.18 5.25
C PHE A 126 1.24 -12.93 4.03
N THR A 127 2.44 -13.49 4.13
CA THR A 127 3.11 -14.22 3.04
C THR A 127 2.78 -15.71 3.05
N TYR A 128 2.51 -16.30 4.21
CA TYR A 128 2.12 -17.69 4.33
C TYR A 128 0.68 -17.92 3.83
N PRO A 129 0.37 -19.05 3.18
CA PRO A 129 -0.99 -19.37 2.80
C PRO A 129 -1.87 -19.54 4.04
N ASN A 130 -2.84 -18.63 4.20
CA ASN A 130 -3.82 -18.69 5.29
C ASN A 130 -5.03 -19.55 4.90
N VAL A 131 -5.83 -19.90 5.92
CA VAL A 131 -7.10 -20.62 5.74
C VAL A 131 -7.99 -19.88 4.73
N HIS A 132 -8.64 -20.63 3.82
CA HIS A 132 -9.47 -20.11 2.73
C HIS A 132 -8.75 -19.14 1.78
N HIS A 133 -7.41 -19.18 1.71
CA HIS A 133 -6.61 -18.24 0.91
C HIS A 133 -6.84 -16.76 1.31
N SER A 134 -7.20 -16.51 2.57
CA SER A 134 -7.38 -15.15 3.09
C SER A 134 -6.04 -14.39 3.15
N PHE A 135 -6.07 -13.06 2.95
CA PHE A 135 -4.88 -12.24 3.15
C PHE A 135 -4.47 -12.13 4.64
N ALA A 136 -5.38 -12.42 5.57
CA ALA A 136 -5.18 -12.29 7.00
C ALA A 136 -5.22 -13.65 7.71
N PRO A 137 -4.33 -13.89 8.70
CA PRO A 137 -4.33 -15.14 9.47
C PRO A 137 -5.43 -15.14 10.56
N PRO A 138 -5.80 -16.32 11.08
CA PRO A 138 -6.65 -16.42 12.27
C PRO A 138 -5.98 -15.77 13.50
N ARG A 139 -6.72 -14.91 14.21
CA ARG A 139 -6.26 -14.26 15.45
C ARG A 139 -7.00 -14.83 16.65
N PRO A 140 -6.39 -15.76 17.43
CA PRO A 140 -7.06 -16.37 18.57
C PRO A 140 -7.34 -15.33 19.66
N ALA A 141 -8.36 -15.59 20.48
CA ALA A 141 -8.76 -14.74 21.60
C ALA A 141 -9.08 -13.27 21.22
N THR A 142 -9.52 -13.01 19.99
CA THR A 142 -10.00 -11.68 19.58
C THR A 142 -11.42 -11.45 20.12
N PRO A 143 -11.67 -10.41 20.94
CA PRO A 143 -13.02 -10.09 21.39
C PRO A 143 -13.87 -9.66 20.18
N ALA A 144 -15.04 -10.27 20.04
CA ALA A 144 -15.99 -9.95 18.98
C ALA A 144 -17.38 -9.72 19.59
N ALA A 145 -18.06 -8.68 19.11
CA ALA A 145 -19.45 -8.39 19.44
C ALA A 145 -20.30 -8.53 18.18
N THR A 146 -21.43 -9.21 18.30
CA THR A 146 -22.42 -9.31 17.24
C THR A 146 -23.56 -8.34 17.53
N PHE A 147 -24.07 -7.70 16.48
CA PHE A 147 -25.19 -6.76 16.57
C PHE A 147 -26.32 -7.26 15.71
N VAL A 148 -27.54 -7.21 16.26
CA VAL A 148 -28.77 -7.37 15.50
C VAL A 148 -29.35 -5.97 15.30
N ASP A 149 -29.69 -5.66 14.05
CA ASP A 149 -30.17 -4.35 13.59
C ASP A 149 -29.17 -3.19 13.72
N GLY A 150 -29.56 -2.03 13.21
CA GLY A 150 -28.73 -0.82 13.16
C GLY A 150 -28.69 -0.03 14.47
N SER A 151 -29.67 -0.17 15.37
CA SER A 151 -29.77 0.70 16.55
C SER A 151 -28.61 0.50 17.53
N SER A 152 -28.33 -0.75 17.90
CA SER A 152 -27.25 -1.11 18.81
C SER A 152 -25.88 -0.91 18.15
N TYR A 153 -25.76 -1.28 16.87
CA TYR A 153 -24.55 -1.11 16.07
C TYR A 153 -24.14 0.37 15.95
N LEU A 154 -25.04 1.25 15.48
CA LEU A 154 -24.73 2.67 15.28
C LEU A 154 -24.41 3.37 16.60
N SER A 155 -25.08 2.98 17.70
CA SER A 155 -24.75 3.52 19.03
C SER A 155 -23.34 3.14 19.46
N ALA A 156 -22.94 1.86 19.31
CA ALA A 156 -21.59 1.40 19.66
C ALA A 156 -20.51 2.05 18.77
N VAL A 157 -20.77 2.21 17.47
CA VAL A 157 -19.87 2.90 16.54
C VAL A 157 -19.70 4.38 16.93
N ALA A 158 -20.78 5.05 17.37
CA ALA A 158 -20.71 6.44 17.85
C ALA A 158 -19.77 6.56 19.07
N ASP A 159 -19.88 5.64 20.02
CA ASP A 159 -19.05 5.62 21.22
C ASP A 159 -17.58 5.32 20.87
N ALA A 160 -17.33 4.38 19.96
CA ALA A 160 -15.98 4.08 19.48
C ALA A 160 -15.33 5.29 18.77
N MET A 161 -16.09 5.99 17.92
CA MET A 161 -15.63 7.22 17.27
C MET A 161 -15.34 8.34 18.27
N GLU A 162 -16.15 8.48 19.32
CA GLU A 162 -15.92 9.48 20.36
C GLU A 162 -14.62 9.21 21.12
N LEU A 163 -14.32 7.94 21.40
CA LEU A 163 -13.13 7.50 22.12
C LEU A 163 -11.84 7.48 21.26
N ALA A 164 -11.96 7.51 19.94
CA ALA A 164 -10.82 7.40 19.03
C ALA A 164 -9.78 8.53 19.27
N LYS A 165 -8.49 8.21 19.25
CA LYS A 165 -7.40 9.16 19.57
C LYS A 165 -6.47 9.52 18.42
N GLU A 166 -6.43 8.72 17.36
CA GLU A 166 -5.47 8.88 16.26
C GLU A 166 -6.18 8.92 14.92
N GLU A 167 -6.78 7.81 14.49
CA GLU A 167 -7.30 7.66 13.13
C GLU A 167 -8.71 7.05 13.13
N ILE A 168 -9.54 7.51 12.19
CA ILE A 168 -10.85 6.92 11.89
C ILE A 168 -10.89 6.56 10.41
N PHE A 169 -10.96 5.26 10.12
CA PHE A 169 -11.12 4.73 8.77
C PHE A 169 -12.59 4.36 8.53
N ILE A 170 -13.18 4.92 7.47
CA ILE A 170 -14.56 4.63 7.08
C ILE A 170 -14.55 4.10 5.65
N ALA A 171 -15.10 2.91 5.46
CA ALA A 171 -15.37 2.33 4.15
C ALA A 171 -16.86 2.03 4.08
N ASP A 172 -17.54 2.67 3.13
CA ASP A 172 -18.98 2.51 2.95
C ASP A 172 -19.30 2.50 1.46
N TRP A 173 -20.31 1.73 1.09
CA TRP A 173 -20.89 1.79 -0.25
C TRP A 173 -21.69 3.08 -0.45
N TRP A 174 -22.46 3.46 0.58
CA TRP A 174 -23.24 4.69 0.60
C TRP A 174 -23.18 5.31 1.99
N LEU A 175 -22.42 6.38 2.12
CA LEU A 175 -22.35 7.14 3.36
C LEU A 175 -23.26 8.37 3.29
N SER A 176 -24.23 8.44 4.19
CA SER A 176 -25.07 9.64 4.37
C SER A 176 -24.57 10.43 5.59
N PRO A 177 -23.94 11.61 5.43
CA PRO A 177 -23.33 12.34 6.54
C PRO A 177 -24.33 12.79 7.62
N GLU A 178 -25.60 12.93 7.26
CA GLU A 178 -26.65 13.50 8.11
C GLU A 178 -27.36 12.46 8.99
N ILE A 179 -26.90 11.20 8.99
CA ILE A 179 -27.51 10.16 9.82
C ILE A 179 -27.23 10.40 11.31
N TYR A 180 -28.23 10.13 12.13
CA TYR A 180 -28.10 10.10 13.59
C TYR A 180 -27.67 8.72 14.05
N MET A 181 -26.53 8.65 14.74
CA MET A 181 -25.94 7.42 15.24
C MET A 181 -26.65 6.90 16.50
N LYS A 182 -27.24 7.81 17.30
CA LYS A 182 -28.06 7.47 18.48
C LYS A 182 -29.45 8.08 18.34
N ARG A 183 -30.48 7.30 18.68
CA ARG A 183 -31.90 7.71 18.57
C ARG A 183 -32.65 7.35 19.87
N PRO A 184 -33.62 8.17 20.32
CA PRO A 184 -34.05 9.44 19.73
C PRO A 184 -32.99 10.55 19.83
N ALA A 185 -33.08 11.59 18.98
CA ALA A 185 -32.10 12.67 18.90
C ALA A 185 -32.26 13.69 20.05
N LEU A 186 -32.15 13.23 21.30
CA LEU A 186 -32.36 14.05 22.50
C LEU A 186 -31.29 15.13 22.66
N ASN A 187 -30.07 14.89 22.18
CA ASN A 187 -28.93 15.80 22.28
C ASN A 187 -28.76 16.68 21.02
N GLY A 188 -29.84 16.93 20.29
CA GLY A 188 -29.78 17.64 19.00
C GLY A 188 -28.82 16.95 18.03
N ASN A 189 -27.93 17.73 17.40
CA ASN A 189 -27.00 17.25 16.38
C ASN A 189 -25.72 16.57 16.93
N TYR A 190 -25.60 16.38 18.25
CA TYR A 190 -24.36 15.87 18.86
C TYR A 190 -23.95 14.51 18.30
N TRP A 191 -24.92 13.60 18.13
CA TRP A 191 -24.72 12.24 17.60
C TRP A 191 -24.94 12.12 16.10
N ARG A 192 -25.01 13.25 15.37
CA ARG A 192 -25.07 13.23 13.90
C ARG A 192 -23.67 12.98 13.35
N LEU A 193 -23.56 12.08 12.37
CA LEU A 193 -22.28 11.55 11.90
C LEU A 193 -21.32 12.66 11.44
N ASP A 194 -21.79 13.60 10.61
CA ASP A 194 -21.03 14.75 10.14
C ASP A 194 -20.44 15.60 11.28
N THR A 195 -21.23 15.83 12.32
CA THR A 195 -20.92 16.70 13.45
C THR A 195 -19.91 16.01 14.36
N LEU A 196 -20.11 14.71 14.60
CA LEU A 196 -19.18 13.86 15.34
C LEU A 196 -17.80 13.85 14.67
N LEU A 197 -17.74 13.54 13.38
CA LEU A 197 -16.50 13.50 12.62
C LEU A 197 -15.80 14.88 12.58
N LYS A 198 -16.56 15.96 12.40
CA LYS A 198 -16.01 17.32 12.44
C LYS A 198 -15.37 17.64 13.79
N ARG A 199 -16.00 17.27 14.91
CA ARG A 199 -15.44 17.48 16.27
C ARG A 199 -14.15 16.69 16.47
N LYS A 200 -14.13 15.43 16.05
CA LYS A 200 -12.94 14.58 16.15
C LYS A 200 -11.79 15.11 15.31
N ALA A 201 -12.05 15.51 14.06
CA ALA A 201 -11.04 16.14 13.20
C ALA A 201 -10.39 17.38 13.83
N VAL A 202 -11.19 18.27 14.44
CA VAL A 202 -10.66 19.45 15.15
C VAL A 202 -9.82 19.05 16.35
N SER A 203 -10.26 18.06 17.14
CA SER A 203 -9.51 17.57 18.30
C SER A 203 -8.15 16.99 17.89
N TYR A 204 -8.07 16.22 16.80
CA TYR A 204 -6.82 15.63 16.33
C TYR A 204 -5.82 16.69 15.85
N LEU A 205 -6.28 17.74 15.17
CA LEU A 205 -5.43 18.86 14.78
C LEU A 205 -4.77 19.55 15.99
N ILE A 206 -5.49 19.65 17.12
CA ILE A 206 -4.96 20.21 18.36
C ILE A 206 -3.95 19.26 19.01
N CYS A 207 -4.24 17.95 19.04
CA CYS A 207 -3.33 16.94 19.56
C CYS A 207 -2.01 16.90 18.77
N ASP A 208 -2.07 16.92 17.43
CA ASP A 208 -0.89 16.89 16.57
C ASP A 208 -0.01 18.14 16.75
N HIS A 209 -0.62 19.32 16.86
CA HIS A 209 0.13 20.56 17.08
C HIS A 209 0.91 20.54 18.41
N ASN A 210 0.31 19.99 19.46
CA ASN A 210 0.93 19.91 20.78
C ASN A 210 2.01 18.81 20.87
N LEU A 211 1.89 17.73 20.08
CA LEU A 211 2.83 16.61 20.12
C LEU A 211 4.08 16.85 19.24
N TYR A 212 3.96 17.60 18.13
CA TYR A 212 5.08 17.89 17.22
C TYR A 212 5.05 19.33 16.66
N PRO A 213 5.54 20.34 17.41
CA PRO A 213 5.49 21.75 16.99
C PRO A 213 6.36 22.09 15.77
N THR A 214 7.27 21.20 15.35
CA THR A 214 8.26 21.44 14.27
C THR A 214 8.00 20.65 12.99
N ALA A 215 7.01 19.75 12.96
CA ALA A 215 6.71 18.95 11.78
C ALA A 215 5.78 19.72 10.82
N GLY A 216 6.36 20.62 10.02
CA GLY A 216 5.68 21.33 8.92
C GLY A 216 5.27 20.44 7.73
N HIS A 217 5.02 19.15 7.94
CA HIS A 217 4.62 18.21 6.90
C HIS A 217 3.17 17.80 7.10
N LYS A 218 2.32 18.30 6.19
CA LYS A 218 0.93 17.87 5.97
C LYS A 218 0.81 16.35 5.98
N PHE A 219 0.48 15.74 7.12
CA PHE A 219 -0.21 14.46 7.14
C PHE A 219 -1.66 14.72 6.72
N GLN A 220 -1.87 14.79 5.40
CA GLN A 220 -3.21 14.80 4.82
C GLN A 220 -3.82 13.41 5.03
N SER A 221 -4.72 13.30 6.02
CA SER A 221 -6.00 12.55 6.04
C SER A 221 -6.28 11.92 7.41
N ILE A 222 -6.61 12.76 8.40
CA ILE A 222 -7.00 12.32 9.76
C ILE A 222 -8.33 11.52 9.75
N ILE A 223 -9.13 11.69 8.70
CA ILE A 223 -10.29 10.85 8.40
C ILE A 223 -10.16 10.45 6.93
N THR A 224 -9.96 9.15 6.67
CA THR A 224 -9.93 8.62 5.31
C THR A 224 -11.24 7.90 5.05
N ILE A 225 -12.11 8.53 4.25
CA ILE A 225 -13.32 7.88 3.73
C ILE A 225 -12.94 7.21 2.42
N ILE A 226 -12.83 5.89 2.44
CA ILE A 226 -12.63 5.08 1.24
C ILE A 226 -14.01 4.76 0.69
N THR A 227 -14.58 5.67 -0.11
CA THR A 227 -15.78 5.34 -0.89
C THR A 227 -15.34 4.39 -2.00
N THR A 228 -15.67 3.10 -1.88
CA THR A 228 -15.59 2.19 -3.01
C THR A 228 -16.66 2.61 -4.00
N ARG A 229 -16.28 3.39 -5.04
CA ARG A 229 -17.01 3.29 -6.31
C ARG A 229 -16.89 1.83 -6.69
N LEU A 230 -17.98 1.07 -6.54
CA LEU A 230 -18.09 -0.26 -7.13
C LEU A 230 -17.80 -0.14 -8.63
N CYS A 231 -16.57 -0.45 -9.03
CA CYS A 231 -16.42 -1.30 -10.20
C CYS A 231 -16.84 -2.68 -9.71
N VAL A 232 -18.12 -3.01 -9.96
CA VAL A 232 -18.60 -4.38 -9.94
C VAL A 232 -17.70 -5.15 -10.92
N CYS A 233 -16.73 -5.90 -10.41
CA CYS A 233 -16.18 -7.02 -11.15
C CYS A 233 -16.85 -8.25 -10.55
N PHE A 234 -17.91 -8.71 -11.23
CA PHE A 234 -18.35 -10.10 -11.13
C PHE A 234 -17.21 -11.04 -11.51
#